data_AF-A0AA37AG57-F1
#
_entry.id   AF-A0AA37AG57-F1
#
_cell.length_a   1.000
_cell.length_b   1.000
_cell.length_c   1.000
_cell.angle_alpha   90.00
_cell.angle_beta   90.00
_cell.angle_gamma   90.00
#
_symmetry.space_group_name_H-M   'P 1'
#
loop_
_entity.id
_entity.type
_entity.pdbx_description
1 polymer ?
#
loop_
_entity_poly.entity_id
_entity_poly.type
_entity_poly.pdbx_seq_one_letter_code
_entity_poly.pdbx_strand_id
1 'polypeptide(L)' 'MERGSLYTELGRGLFFLPPGGKVGFWDTKRSVEQHGGIVLDGPHHIRGSDRATVHGYVCRACKKILLEY' A
#
# COMPACT_ATOMS: atom_id res chain seq x y z
N MET A 1 -7.83 -14.66 3.76
CA MET A 1 -7.20 -13.35 3.96
C MET A 1 -5.72 -13.49 3.64
N GLU A 2 -5.13 -12.52 2.95
CA GLU A 2 -3.72 -12.50 2.58
C GLU A 2 -2.97 -11.56 3.51
N ARG A 3 -1.82 -11.98 4.05
CA ARG A 3 -0.97 -11.12 4.87
C ARG A 3 -0.28 -10.09 3.98
N GLY A 4 -0.01 -8.91 4.51
CA GLY A 4 0.72 -7.86 3.81
C GLY A 4 1.09 -6.73 4.74
N SER A 5 1.35 -5.56 4.16
CA SER A 5 1.62 -4.35 4.91
C SER A 5 1.02 -3.13 4.25
N LEU A 6 0.45 -2.26 5.08
CA LEU A 6 0.11 -0.91 4.71
C LEU A 6 1.39 -0.07 4.66
N TYR A 7 1.59 0.63 3.56
CA TYR A 7 2.78 1.41 3.28
C TYR A 7 2.39 2.81 2.80
N THR A 8 3.09 3.81 3.33
CA THR A 8 3.05 5.19 2.85
C THR A 8 4.45 5.79 2.93
N GLU A 9 4.80 6.63 1.96
CA GLU A 9 6.07 7.35 1.92
C GLU A 9 5.91 8.66 1.15
N LEU A 10 6.34 9.78 1.75
CA LEU A 10 6.60 11.06 1.08
C LEU A 10 5.48 11.57 0.15
N GLY A 11 4.21 11.44 0.56
CA GLY A 11 3.06 11.88 -0.24
C GLY A 11 2.74 10.99 -1.44
N ARG A 12 3.47 9.91 -1.67
CA ARG A 12 3.23 8.99 -2.80
C ARG A 12 1.87 8.30 -2.76
N GLY A 13 1.14 8.40 -1.66
CA GLY A 13 -0.17 7.81 -1.45
C GLY A 13 -0.13 6.70 -0.42
N LEU A 14 -1.27 6.04 -0.24
CA LEU A 14 -1.45 4.97 0.71
C LEU A 14 -1.64 3.65 -0.04
N PHE A 15 -0.81 2.67 0.28
CA PHE A 15 -0.75 1.40 -0.44
C PHE A 15 -0.87 0.22 0.51
N PHE A 16 -1.52 -0.85 0.07
CA PHE A 16 -1.39 -2.17 0.68
C PHE A 16 -0.55 -3.06 -0.22
N LEU A 17 0.48 -3.68 0.32
CA LEU A 17 1.41 -4.52 -0.43
C LEU A 17 1.38 -5.96 0.09
N PRO A 18 1.38 -6.97 -0.80
CA PRO A 18 1.58 -8.36 -0.39
C PRO A 18 3.01 -8.58 0.18
N PRO A 19 3.28 -9.72 0.83
CA PRO A 19 4.57 -9.96 1.48
C PRO A 19 5.70 -9.92 0.46
N GLY A 20 6.72 -9.09 0.71
CA GLY A 20 7.83 -8.87 -0.21
C GLY A 20 7.57 -7.85 -1.33
N GLY A 21 6.35 -7.30 -1.42
CA GLY A 21 6.02 -6.18 -2.30
C GLY A 21 6.80 -4.92 -1.90
N LYS A 22 7.33 -4.21 -2.89
CA LYS A 22 8.04 -2.94 -2.71
C LYS A 22 7.41 -1.89 -3.60
N VAL A 23 7.35 -0.66 -3.11
CA VAL A 23 6.99 0.49 -3.95
C VAL A 23 8.28 1.06 -4.55
N GLY A 24 8.43 0.97 -5.86
CA GLY A 24 9.48 1.59 -6.65
C GLY A 24 9.31 3.11 -6.74
N PHE A 25 10.34 3.78 -7.24
CA PHE A 25 10.40 5.26 -7.30
C PHE A 25 9.35 5.89 -8.24
N TRP A 26 8.78 5.10 -9.17
CA TRP A 26 7.82 5.50 -10.20
C TRP A 26 6.62 4.53 -10.28
N ASP A 27 6.09 4.10 -9.14
CA ASP A 27 4.95 3.20 -9.14
C ASP A 27 3.64 3.93 -9.45
N THR A 28 3.20 3.77 -10.70
CA THR A 28 1.83 4.10 -11.09
C THR A 28 0.86 3.12 -10.44
N LYS A 29 -0.41 3.53 -10.28
CA LYS A 29 -1.49 2.65 -9.80
C LYS A 29 -1.49 1.28 -10.50
N ARG A 30 -1.27 1.28 -11.81
CA ARG A 30 -1.21 0.07 -12.64
C ARG A 30 -0.05 -0.85 -12.27
N SER A 31 1.12 -0.30 -11.97
CA SER A 31 2.28 -1.08 -11.50
C SER A 31 1.98 -1.76 -10.16
N VAL A 32 1.43 -1.01 -9.20
CA VAL A 32 1.08 -1.54 -7.88
C VAL A 32 0.06 -2.66 -7.97
N GLU A 33 -1.00 -2.47 -8.76
CA GLU A 33 -2.03 -3.48 -8.98
C GLU A 33 -1.49 -4.72 -9.71
N GLN A 34 -0.58 -4.56 -10.68
CA GLN A 34 0.07 -5.68 -11.37
C GLN A 34 0.89 -6.57 -10.44
N HIS A 35 1.51 -5.99 -9.41
CA HIS A 35 2.26 -6.73 -8.39
C HIS A 35 1.36 -7.23 -7.24
N GLY A 36 0.03 -7.17 -7.40
CA GLY A 36 -0.94 -7.64 -6.42
C GLY A 36 -1.16 -6.68 -5.24
N GLY A 37 -0.59 -5.48 -5.29
CA GLY A 37 -0.87 -4.42 -4.32
C GLY A 37 -2.23 -3.75 -4.54
N ILE A 38 -2.62 -2.89 -3.61
CA ILE A 38 -3.85 -2.10 -3.67
C ILE A 38 -3.51 -0.65 -3.38
N VAL A 39 -3.96 0.27 -4.23
CA VAL A 39 -3.88 1.71 -3.98
C VAL A 39 -5.13 2.15 -3.22
N LEU A 40 -4.94 2.64 -2.00
CA LEU A 40 -6.01 3.13 -1.11
C LEU A 40 -6.19 4.64 -1.20
N ASP A 41 -5.08 5.35 -1.35
CA ASP A 41 -5.06 6.78 -1.61
C ASP A 41 -4.05 7.07 -2.72
N GLY A 42 -4.39 8.03 -3.57
CA GLY A 42 -3.59 8.38 -4.75
C GLY A 42 -2.30 9.10 -4.37
N PRO A 43 -1.33 9.18 -5.30
CA PRO A 43 -0.17 10.03 -5.10
C PRO A 43 -0.62 11.49 -5.00
N HIS A 44 -0.40 12.08 -3.83
CA HIS A 44 -0.57 13.51 -3.59
C HIS A 44 0.80 14.16 -3.75
N HIS A 45 0.94 15.18 -4.59
CA HIS A 45 2.22 15.90 -4.79
C HIS A 45 2.69 16.70 -3.56
N ILE A 46 2.20 16.38 -2.37
CA ILE A 46 2.43 17.07 -1.12
C ILE A 46 3.61 16.39 -0.43
N ARG A 47 4.69 17.14 -0.19
CA ARG A 47 5.86 16.68 0.59
C ARG A 47 5.48 16.54 2.07
N GLY A 48 4.78 15.46 2.42
CA GLY A 48 4.54 15.07 3.81
C GLY A 48 5.64 14.13 4.32
N SER A 49 6.08 14.30 5.57
CA SER A 49 7.07 13.43 6.22
C SER A 49 6.43 12.15 6.77
N ASP A 50 7.32 11.19 7.02
CA ASP A 50 7.16 9.88 7.68
C ASP A 50 6.74 8.71 6.79
N ARG A 51 7.76 7.88 6.50
CA ARG A 51 7.60 6.53 6.00
C ARG A 51 6.98 5.69 7.11
N ALA A 52 5.78 5.18 6.88
CA ALA A 52 5.13 4.26 7.80
C ALA A 52 4.90 2.91 7.13
N THR A 53 5.13 1.83 7.88
CA THR A 53 4.83 0.46 7.45
C THR A 53 4.13 -0.25 8.61
N VAL A 54 2.89 -0.67 8.38
CA VAL A 54 2.06 -1.36 9.38
C VAL A 54 1.67 -2.73 8.83
N HIS A 55 1.82 -3.78 9.64
CA HIS A 55 1.43 -5.12 9.22
C HIS A 55 -0.09 -5.27 9.21
N GLY A 56 -0.60 -6.13 8.34
CA GLY A 56 -2.03 -6.37 8.27
C GLY A 56 -2.43 -7.48 7.32
N TYR A 57 -3.73 -7.59 7.12
CA TYR A 57 -4.35 -8.59 6.24
C TYR A 57 -5.33 -7.93 5.29
N VAL A 58 -5.43 -8.48 4.08
CA VAL A 58 -6.45 -8.11 3.11
C VAL A 58 -7.38 -9.28 2.83
N CYS A 59 -8.66 -8.99 2.75
CA CYS A 59 -9.66 -9.89 2.20
C CYS A 59 -10.19 -9.32 0.89
N ARG A 60 -9.74 -9.86 -0.25
CA ARG A 60 -10.16 -9.38 -1.58
C ARG A 60 -11.63 -9.65 -1.87
N ALA A 61 -12.15 -10.79 -1.42
CA ALA A 61 -13.57 -11.13 -1.55
C ALA A 61 -14.48 -10.13 -0.82
N CYS A 62 -14.10 -9.73 0.40
CA CYS A 62 -14.87 -8.80 1.22
C CYS A 62 -14.50 -7.32 1.00
N LYS A 63 -13.44 -7.04 0.22
CA LYS A 63 -12.84 -5.71 0.04
C LYS A 63 -12.49 -5.01 1.37
N LYS A 64 -11.96 -5.77 2.34
CA LYS A 64 -11.57 -5.25 3.67
C LYS A 64 -10.08 -5.38 3.91
N ILE A 65 -9.50 -4.40 4.61
CA ILE A 65 -8.12 -4.41 5.10
C ILE A 65 -8.18 -4.28 6.62
N LEU A 66 -7.42 -5.13 7.31
CA LEU A 66 -7.32 -5.17 8.75
C LEU A 66 -5.86 -4.92 9.13
N LEU A 67 -5.63 -3.95 10.02
CA LEU A 67 -4.29 -3.53 10.45
C LEU A 67 -4.02 -4.08 11.85
N GLU A 68 -2.80 -4.56 12.07
CA GLU A 68 -2.29 -4.92 13.39
C GLU A 68 -1.60 -3.68 14.01
N TYR A 69 -1.92 -3.35 15.26
CA TYR A 69 -1.35 -2.23 16.03
C TYR A 69 -0.66 -2.75 17.30
#